data_AF-A0A9D0VET1-F1
#
_entry.id   AF-A0A9D0VET1-F1
#
_cell.length_a   1.000
_cell.length_b   1.000
_cell.length_c   1.000
_cell.angle_alpha   90.00
_cell.angle_beta   90.00
_cell.angle_gamma   90.00
#
_symmetry.space_group_name_H-M   'P 1'
#
loop_
_entity.id
_entity.type
_entity.pdbx_description
1 polymer ?
#
loop_
_entity_poly.entity_id
_entity_poly.type
_entity_poly.pdbx_seq_one_letter_code
_entity_poly.pdbx_strand_id
1 'polypeptide(L)' 'MERWRTAHQAALARGARSYIDPETGYRVFTEHAHLTRGSCCGSGCRHCPYDHEAVPPPRTRPR' A
#
# COMPACT_ATOMS: atom_id res chain seq x y z
N MET A 1 12.37 -10.82 10.39
CA MET A 1 11.07 -11.38 9.97
C MET A 1 10.12 -10.22 9.76
N GLU A 2 9.70 -10.01 8.52
CA GLU A 2 8.92 -8.85 8.07
C GLU A 2 7.46 -8.96 8.56
N ARG A 3 7.12 -8.21 9.62
CA ARG A 3 5.81 -8.29 10.27
C ARG A 3 4.68 -7.75 9.38
N TRP A 4 5.05 -6.90 8.43
CA TRP A 4 4.15 -6.35 7.41
C TRP A 4 3.51 -7.43 6.53
N ARG A 5 4.23 -8.53 6.25
CA ARG A 5 3.71 -9.66 5.44
C ARG A 5 2.53 -10.35 6.12
N THR A 6 2.64 -10.60 7.42
CA THR A 6 1.58 -11.25 8.20
C THR A 6 0.34 -10.38 8.29
N ALA A 7 0.52 -9.07 8.54
CA ALA A 7 -0.60 -8.12 8.56
C ALA A 7 -1.29 -8.02 7.19
N HIS A 8 -0.51 -8.04 6.11
CA HIS A 8 -1.03 -8.07 4.75
C HIS A 8 -1.84 -9.34 4.46
N GLN A 9 -1.29 -10.52 4.76
CA GLN A 9 -1.99 -11.80 4.58
C GLN A 9 -3.27 -11.87 5.41
N ALA A 10 -3.24 -11.41 6.67
CA ALA A 10 -4.43 -11.36 7.52
C ALA A 10 -5.50 -10.43 6.93
N ALA A 11 -5.11 -9.29 6.35
CA ALA A 11 -6.05 -8.40 5.68
C ALA A 11 -6.66 -9.04 4.44
N LEU A 12 -5.86 -9.71 3.59
CA LEU A 12 -6.37 -10.45 2.44
C LEU A 12 -7.36 -11.55 2.85
N ALA A 13 -7.02 -12.33 3.89
CA ALA A 13 -7.88 -13.39 4.41
C ALA A 13 -9.21 -12.87 4.95
N ARG A 14 -9.23 -11.65 5.49
CA ARG A 14 -10.43 -10.97 5.99
C ARG A 14 -11.21 -10.21 4.91
N GLY A 15 -10.73 -10.19 3.66
CA GLY A 15 -11.27 -9.32 2.61
C GLY A 15 -11.11 -7.83 2.93
N ALA A 16 -10.18 -7.48 3.82
CA ALA A 16 -9.91 -6.10 4.19
C ALA A 16 -9.11 -5.39 3.09
N ARG A 17 -9.51 -4.17 2.79
CA ARG A 17 -8.90 -3.33 1.76
C ARG A 17 -7.59 -2.66 2.20
N SER A 18 -7.32 -2.64 3.49
CA SER A 18 -6.12 -2.02 4.05
C SER A 18 -5.77 -2.65 5.39
N TYR A 19 -4.50 -2.56 5.76
CA TYR A 19 -3.99 -2.96 7.06
C TYR A 19 -3.12 -1.85 7.66
N ILE A 20 -2.90 -1.92 8.97
CA ILE A 20 -1.93 -1.07 9.64
C ILE A 20 -0.61 -1.82 9.67
N ASP A 21 0.43 -1.20 9.14
CA ASP A 21 1.77 -1.74 9.18
C ASP A 21 2.28 -1.70 10.63
N PRO A 22 2.60 -2.84 11.26
CA PRO A 22 3.03 -2.86 12.66
C PRO A 22 4.44 -2.28 12.87
N GLU A 23 5.22 -2.12 11.80
CA GLU A 23 6.57 -1.55 11.87
C GLU A 23 6.55 -0.02 11.74
N THR A 24 5.81 0.51 10.77
CA THR A 24 5.76 1.96 10.50
C THR A 24 4.54 2.67 11.09
N GLY A 25 3.48 1.93 11.45
CA GLY A 25 2.20 2.48 11.90
C GLY A 25 1.33 3.05 10.77
N TYR A 26 1.77 2.98 9.52
CA TYR A 26 1.02 3.53 8.39
C TYR A 26 -0.11 2.60 7.92
N ARG A 27 -1.17 3.20 7.38
CA ARG A 27 -2.25 2.46 6.73
C ARG A 27 -1.86 2.11 5.30
N VAL A 28 -1.61 0.83 5.05
CA VAL A 28 -1.21 0.30 3.75
C VAL A 28 -2.41 -0.38 3.10
N PHE A 29 -2.71 -0.02 1.85
CA PHE A 29 -3.76 -0.69 1.08
C PHE A 29 -3.28 -2.05 0.56
N THR A 30 -4.20 -3.01 0.52
CA THR A 30 -3.94 -4.32 -0.08
C THR A 30 -4.06 -4.24 -1.60
N GLU A 31 -3.39 -5.14 -2.32
CA GLU A 31 -3.52 -5.26 -3.77
C GLU A 31 -4.99 -5.41 -4.20
N HIS A 32 -5.75 -6.23 -3.46
CA HIS A 32 -7.18 -6.42 -3.72
C HIS A 32 -7.99 -5.11 -3.68
N ALA A 33 -7.62 -4.16 -2.81
CA ALA A 33 -8.26 -2.86 -2.77
C ALA A 33 -7.96 -2.03 -4.02
N HIS A 34 -6.74 -2.09 -4.54
CA HIS A 34 -6.35 -1.43 -5.79
C HIS A 34 -7.09 -2.05 -6.98
N LEU A 35 -7.13 -3.37 -7.06
CA LEU A 35 -7.88 -4.09 -8.10
C LEU A 35 -9.38 -3.75 -8.06
N THR A 36 -9.98 -3.71 -6.86
CA THR A 36 -11.40 -3.36 -6.72
C THR A 36 -11.68 -1.89 -7.03
N ARG A 37 -10.74 -0.99 -6.72
CA ARG A 37 -10.85 0.43 -7.02
C ARG A 37 -10.59 0.74 -8.50
N GLY A 38 -9.77 -0.07 -9.16
CA GLY A 38 -9.35 0.15 -10.54
C GLY A 38 -8.30 1.25 -10.71
N SER A 39 -7.65 1.74 -9.62
CA SER A 39 -6.67 2.83 -9.71
C SER A 39 -5.68 2.88 -8.54
N CYS A 40 -4.54 3.53 -8.78
CA CYS A 40 -3.52 3.81 -7.77
C CYS A 40 -4.00 4.75 -6.66
N CYS A 41 -3.57 4.50 -5.41
CA CYS A 41 -3.88 5.31 -4.23
C CYS A 41 -3.18 6.69 -4.22
N GLY A 42 -2.05 6.82 -4.94
CA GLY A 42 -1.17 7.97 -4.84
C GLY A 42 -0.37 8.09 -3.53
N SER A 43 -0.45 7.11 -2.64
CA SER A 43 0.22 7.13 -1.33
C SER A 43 1.54 6.34 -1.27
N GLY A 44 2.04 5.79 -2.37
CA GLY A 44 3.26 4.97 -2.36
C GLY A 44 3.09 3.61 -1.67
N CYS A 45 1.92 3.00 -1.82
CA CYS A 45 1.53 1.73 -1.22
C CYS A 45 2.49 0.58 -1.66
N ARG A 46 3.06 -0.24 -0.76
CA ARG A 46 4.04 -1.31 -1.10
C ARG A 46 3.55 -2.36 -2.10
N HIS A 47 2.25 -2.61 -2.16
CA HIS A 47 1.61 -3.62 -3.00
C HIS A 47 0.77 -2.98 -4.11
N CYS A 48 1.26 -1.90 -4.72
CA CYS A 48 0.52 -1.23 -5.77
C CYS A 48 0.68 -2.01 -7.10
N PRO A 49 -0.40 -2.55 -7.68
CA PRO A 49 -0.33 -3.20 -8.99
C PRO A 49 -0.20 -2.21 -10.16
N TYR A 50 -0.36 -0.91 -9.89
CA TYR A 50 -0.36 0.18 -10.89
C TYR A 50 0.97 0.96 -10.93
N ASP A 51 2.07 0.33 -10.50
CA ASP A 51 3.42 0.92 -10.53
C ASP A 51 3.49 2.36 -9.99
N HIS A 52 2.71 2.65 -8.95
CA HIS A 52 2.67 3.99 -8.33
C HIS A 52 2.30 5.14 -9.30
N GLU A 53 1.51 4.89 -10.35
CA GLU A 53 1.16 5.90 -11.38
C GLU A 53 0.63 7.24 -10.81
N ALA A 54 -0.13 7.20 -9.71
CA ALA A 54 -0.74 8.38 -9.10
C ALA A 54 0.09 8.98 -7.97
N VAL A 55 1.28 8.41 -7.70
CA VAL A 55 2.17 8.91 -6.67
C VAL A 55 2.91 10.11 -7.23
N PRO A 56 2.81 11.30 -6.60
CA PRO A 56 3.53 12.46 -7.10
C PRO A 56 5.04 12.20 -7.04
N PRO A 57 5.80 12.70 -8.02
CA PRO A 57 7.25 12.55 -8.01
C PRO A 57 7.82 13.09 -6.70
N PRO A 58 8.91 12.49 -6.19
CA PRO A 58 9.55 12.99 -4.98
C PRO A 58 9.89 14.46 -5.19
N ARG A 59 9.52 15.30 -4.21
CA ARG A 59 9.90 16.72 -4.22
C ARG A 59 11.39 16.81 -3.94
N THR A 60 12.19 16.57 -4.96
CA THR A 60 13.63 16.79 -4.92
C THR A 60 13.83 18.30 -4.79
N ARG A 61 14.40 18.71 -3.67
CA ARG A 61 14.90 20.08 -3.54
C ARG A 61 16.22 20.11 -4.31
N PRO A 62 16.36 20.94 -5.37
CA PRO A 62 17.63 21.07 -6.06
C PRO A 62 18.68 21.52 -5.02
N ARG A 63 19.83 20.87 -5.07
CA ARG A 63 20.94 21.06 -4.12
C ARG A 63 21.58 22.43 -4.28
#